data_AF-A0A9E4LP45-F1
#
_entry.id   AF-A0A9E4LP45-F1
#
_cell.length_a   1.000
_cell.length_b   1.000
_cell.length_c   1.000
_cell.angle_alpha   90.00
_cell.angle_beta   90.00
_cell.angle_gamma   90.00
#
_symmetry.space_group_name_H-M   'P 1'
#
loop_
_entity.id
_entity.type
_entity.pdbx_description
1 polymer ?
#
loop_
_entity_poly.entity_id
_entity_poly.type
_entity_poly.pdbx_seq_one_letter_code
_entity_poly.pdbx_strand_id
1 'polypeptide(L)'
;MAEAHITKKKYWQVFAALMILLFLTVFVAYMRINPWWAIIVAMTIATIKALLVILYFMHVRYNSKLTWLFVVSGFFWLIIMIGITLTDYKTRDWEAAGYTERPTTYSSPSQVPASMYPQNEKGTAGHGDEGD
;
A
#
# COMPACT_ATOMS: atom_id res chain seq x y z
N MET A 1 -50.65 7.28 16.51
CA MET A 1 -49.20 7.42 16.22
C MET A 1 -48.72 6.08 15.71
N ALA A 2 -48.78 5.85 14.40
CA ALA A 2 -48.38 4.58 13.80
C ALA A 2 -46.90 4.69 13.40
N GLU A 3 -46.01 4.15 14.23
CA GLU A 3 -44.60 4.05 13.91
C GLU A 3 -44.43 3.07 12.75
N ALA A 4 -44.05 3.61 11.59
CA ALA A 4 -43.73 2.82 10.40
C ALA A 4 -42.62 1.82 10.75
N HIS A 5 -42.96 0.54 10.73
CA HIS A 5 -42.08 -0.58 11.02
C HIS A 5 -41.01 -0.69 9.91
N ILE A 6 -39.96 0.13 10.01
CA ILE A 6 -38.83 0.15 9.07
C ILE A 6 -38.29 -1.27 8.94
N THR A 7 -38.19 -1.73 7.70
CA THR A 7 -38.03 -3.14 7.33
C THR A 7 -36.66 -3.68 7.72
N LYS A 8 -36.51 -4.11 8.99
CA LYS A 8 -35.30 -4.73 9.57
C LYS A 8 -34.69 -5.85 8.71
N LYS A 9 -35.52 -6.55 7.93
CA LYS A 9 -35.11 -7.62 7.01
C LYS A 9 -34.10 -7.16 5.94
N LYS A 10 -34.23 -5.95 5.39
CA LYS A 10 -33.35 -5.50 4.28
C LYS A 10 -31.91 -5.32 4.73
N TYR A 11 -31.69 -4.70 5.89
CA TYR A 11 -30.35 -4.52 6.45
C TYR A 11 -29.66 -5.86 6.76
N TRP A 12 -30.42 -6.83 7.27
CA TRP A 12 -29.92 -8.17 7.54
C TRP A 12 -29.52 -8.95 6.28
N GLN A 13 -30.28 -8.81 5.18
CA GLN A 13 -29.92 -9.43 3.90
C GLN A 13 -28.61 -8.88 3.34
N VAL A 14 -28.40 -7.57 3.44
CA VAL A 14 -27.18 -6.90 2.97
C VAL A 14 -26.00 -7.28 3.85
N PHE A 15 -26.20 -7.31 5.17
CA PHE A 15 -25.19 -7.78 6.12
C PHE A 15 -24.75 -9.21 5.81
N ALA A 16 -25.69 -10.12 5.56
CA ALA A 16 -25.37 -11.49 5.17
C ALA A 16 -24.60 -11.56 3.83
N ALA A 17 -25.01 -10.78 2.83
CA ALA A 17 -24.30 -10.69 1.56
C ALA A 17 -22.85 -10.20 1.74
N LEU A 18 -22.63 -9.16 2.56
CA LEU A 18 -21.28 -8.67 2.86
C LEU A 18 -20.43 -9.69 3.62
N MET A 19 -21.02 -10.44 4.57
CA MET A 19 -20.32 -11.52 5.27
C MET A 19 -19.89 -12.62 4.30
N ILE A 20 -20.74 -13.03 3.37
CA ILE A 20 -20.40 -14.02 2.34
C ILE A 20 -19.22 -13.53 1.48
N LEU A 21 -19.28 -12.29 0.99
CA LEU A 21 -18.20 -11.70 0.20
C LEU A 21 -16.89 -11.59 1.00
N LEU A 22 -16.98 -11.29 2.30
CA LEU A 22 -15.82 -11.28 3.20
C LEU A 22 -15.18 -12.66 3.29
N PHE A 23 -15.97 -13.70 3.59
CA PHE A 23 -15.47 -15.07 3.65
C PHE A 23 -14.84 -15.50 2.31
N LEU A 24 -15.46 -15.11 1.19
CA LEU A 24 -14.91 -15.39 -0.13
C LEU A 24 -13.54 -14.70 -0.34
N THR A 25 -13.37 -13.43 0.07
CA THR A 25 -12.05 -12.77 -0.03
C THR A 25 -10.98 -13.44 0.82
N VAL A 26 -11.34 -13.85 2.03
CA VAL A 26 -10.42 -14.54 2.95
C VAL A 26 -10.04 -15.90 2.38
N PHE A 27 -11.02 -16.64 1.84
CA PHE A 27 -10.78 -17.94 1.22
C PHE A 27 -9.85 -17.85 0.01
N VAL A 28 -10.09 -16.89 -0.89
CA VAL A 28 -9.22 -16.63 -2.05
C VAL A 28 -7.81 -16.22 -1.60
N ALA A 29 -7.67 -15.46 -0.52
CA ALA A 29 -6.35 -15.08 0.02
C ALA A 29 -5.53 -16.28 0.52
N TYR A 30 -6.18 -17.36 0.97
CA TYR A 30 -5.50 -18.59 1.37
C TYR A 30 -5.20 -19.54 0.20
N MET A 31 -5.81 -19.32 -0.97
CA MET A 31 -5.47 -20.08 -2.16
C MET A 31 -4.09 -19.65 -2.68
N ARG A 32 -3.16 -20.60 -2.83
CA ARG A 32 -1.85 -20.37 -3.45
C ARG A 32 -2.03 -20.34 -4.97
N ILE A 33 -2.60 -19.24 -5.48
CA ILE A 33 -2.79 -18.96 -6.90
C ILE A 33 -1.64 -18.11 -7.46
N ASN A 34 -1.46 -18.17 -8.78
CA ASN A 34 -0.48 -17.34 -9.48
C ASN A 34 -0.70 -15.85 -9.15
N PRO A 35 0.36 -15.07 -8.85
CA PRO A 35 0.23 -13.68 -8.37
C PRO A 35 -0.57 -12.77 -9.30
N TRP A 36 -0.41 -12.94 -10.62
CA TRP A 36 -1.17 -12.19 -11.63
C TRP A 36 -2.67 -12.44 -11.56
N TRP A 37 -3.06 -13.71 -11.41
CA TRP A 37 -4.47 -14.09 -11.28
C TRP A 37 -5.03 -13.67 -9.92
N ALA A 38 -4.22 -13.71 -8.87
CA ALA A 38 -4.60 -13.26 -7.53
C ALA A 38 -5.00 -11.78 -7.53
N ILE A 39 -4.23 -10.91 -8.20
CA ILE A 39 -4.55 -9.48 -8.31
C ILE A 39 -5.90 -9.26 -8.99
N ILE A 40 -6.16 -9.94 -10.11
CA ILE A 40 -7.38 -9.75 -10.90
C ILE A 40 -8.61 -10.20 -10.09
N VAL A 41 -8.51 -11.36 -9.44
CA VAL A 41 -9.60 -11.90 -8.63
C VAL A 41 -9.84 -11.02 -7.40
N ALA A 42 -8.79 -10.60 -6.70
CA ALA A 42 -8.91 -9.73 -5.54
C ALA A 42 -9.56 -8.37 -5.89
N MET A 43 -9.13 -7.74 -7.00
CA MET A 43 -9.72 -6.49 -7.48
C MET A 43 -11.20 -6.67 -7.85
N THR A 44 -11.54 -7.75 -8.55
CA THR A 44 -12.93 -8.05 -8.94
C THR A 44 -13.83 -8.17 -7.71
N ILE A 45 -13.42 -8.97 -6.71
CA ILE A 45 -14.21 -9.16 -5.49
C ILE A 45 -14.31 -7.85 -4.69
N ALA A 46 -13.23 -7.07 -4.62
CA ALA A 46 -13.22 -5.77 -3.97
C ALA A 46 -14.21 -4.80 -4.64
N THR A 47 -14.26 -4.74 -5.97
CA THR A 47 -15.21 -3.88 -6.71
C THR A 47 -16.66 -4.30 -6.43
N ILE A 48 -16.97 -5.59 -6.47
CA ILE A 48 -18.33 -6.09 -6.19
C ILE A 48 -18.73 -5.74 -4.75
N LYS A 49 -17.82 -5.91 -3.78
CA LYS A 49 -18.07 -5.54 -2.38
C LYS A 49 -18.37 -4.04 -2.25
N ALA A 50 -17.55 -3.19 -2.88
CA ALA A 50 -17.76 -1.75 -2.87
C ALA A 50 -19.11 -1.34 -3.48
N LEU A 51 -19.49 -1.94 -4.62
CA LEU A 51 -20.79 -1.69 -5.25
C LEU A 51 -21.97 -2.08 -4.36
N LEU A 52 -21.91 -3.24 -3.68
CA LEU A 52 -22.94 -3.65 -2.72
C LEU A 52 -23.05 -2.66 -1.55
N VAL A 53 -21.92 -2.20 -1.00
CA VAL A 53 -21.93 -1.21 0.08
C VAL A 53 -22.58 0.10 -0.38
N ILE A 54 -22.23 0.60 -1.57
CA ILE A 54 -22.79 1.85 -2.09
C ILE A 54 -24.30 1.73 -2.38
N LEU A 55 -24.74 0.65 -3.03
CA LEU A 55 -26.15 0.49 -3.38
C LEU A 55 -27.05 0.35 -2.15
N TYR A 56 -26.59 -0.40 -1.14
CA TYR A 56 -27.43 -0.82 -0.02
C TYR A 56 -27.14 -0.10 1.30
N PHE A 57 -25.86 0.04 1.70
CA PHE A 57 -25.52 0.72 2.95
C PHE A 57 -25.61 2.24 2.83
N MET A 58 -25.20 2.82 1.70
CA MET A 58 -25.39 4.26 1.46
C MET A 58 -26.81 4.63 1.01
N HIS A 59 -27.75 3.67 0.96
CA HIS A 59 -29.15 3.90 0.54
C HIS A 59 -29.30 4.63 -0.81
N VAL A 60 -28.28 4.59 -1.68
CA VAL A 60 -28.26 5.33 -2.96
C VAL A 60 -29.44 4.96 -3.85
N ARG A 61 -29.88 3.70 -3.79
CA ARG A 61 -31.03 3.22 -4.59
C ARG A 61 -32.38 3.75 -4.12
N TYR A 62 -32.49 4.16 -2.85
CA TYR A 62 -33.74 4.51 -2.18
C TYR A 62 -33.84 5.99 -1.76
N ASN A 63 -32.71 6.70 -1.65
CA ASN A 63 -32.66 8.12 -1.28
C ASN A 63 -32.62 9.05 -2.50
N SER A 64 -32.76 10.35 -2.22
CA SER A 64 -32.93 11.43 -3.19
C SER A 64 -31.79 11.54 -4.21
N LYS A 65 -32.10 12.12 -5.38
CA LYS A 65 -31.15 12.35 -6.49
C LYS A 65 -29.88 13.10 -6.07
N LEU A 66 -29.92 13.84 -4.95
CA LEU A 66 -28.78 14.55 -4.38
C LEU A 66 -27.66 13.60 -3.93
N THR A 67 -28.00 12.48 -3.28
CA THR A 67 -27.01 11.48 -2.84
C THR A 67 -26.31 10.83 -4.04
N TRP A 68 -27.03 10.60 -5.13
CA TRP A 68 -26.46 10.03 -6.35
C TRP A 68 -25.42 10.98 -6.99
N LEU A 69 -25.67 12.30 -6.95
CA LEU A 69 -24.75 13.30 -7.48
C LEU A 69 -23.40 13.29 -6.74
N PHE A 70 -23.43 13.22 -5.40
CA PHE A 70 -22.22 13.15 -4.59
C PHE A 70 -21.42 11.85 -4.81
N VAL A 71 -22.11 10.71 -4.94
CA VAL A 71 -21.46 9.42 -5.23
C VAL A 71 -20.76 9.46 -6.59
N VAL A 72 -21.44 9.93 -7.63
CA VAL A 72 -20.85 10.04 -8.97
C VAL A 72 -19.70 11.04 -8.98
N SER A 73 -19.86 12.19 -8.32
CA SER A 73 -18.81 13.20 -8.18
C SER A 73 -17.57 12.65 -7.46
N GLY A 74 -17.75 11.88 -6.39
CA GLY A 74 -16.66 11.23 -5.66
C GLY A 74 -15.91 10.20 -6.51
N PHE A 75 -16.62 9.35 -7.26
CA PHE A 75 -15.99 8.40 -8.19
C PHE A 75 -15.28 9.09 -9.34
N PHE A 76 -15.89 10.13 -9.91
CA PHE A 76 -15.28 10.94 -10.95
C PHE A 76 -13.97 11.57 -10.46
N TRP A 77 -13.98 12.16 -9.27
CA TRP A 77 -12.80 12.72 -8.63
C TRP A 77 -11.73 11.67 -8.35
N LEU A 78 -12.12 10.48 -7.86
CA LEU A 78 -11.22 9.36 -7.59
C LEU A 78 -10.50 8.90 -8.86
N ILE A 79 -11.23 8.77 -9.97
CA ILE A 79 -10.66 8.36 -11.27
C ILE A 79 -9.59 9.37 -11.72
N ILE A 80 -9.84 10.67 -11.55
CA ILE A 80 -8.87 11.72 -11.88
C ILE A 80 -7.61 11.58 -11.02
N MET A 81 -7.76 11.41 -9.70
CA MET A 81 -6.63 11.24 -8.78
C MET A 81 -5.78 10.01 -9.14
N ILE A 82 -6.41 8.88 -9.42
CA ILE A 82 -5.72 7.65 -9.85
C ILE A 82 -5.00 7.88 -11.18
N GLY A 83 -5.67 8.51 -12.15
CA GLY A 83 -5.08 8.80 -13.47
C GLY A 83 -3.85 9.69 -13.39
N ILE A 84 -3.93 10.79 -12.61
CA ILE A 84 -2.79 11.70 -12.39
C ILE A 84 -1.65 10.95 -11.68
N THR A 85 -1.96 10.18 -10.64
CA THR A 85 -0.95 9.40 -9.89
C THR A 85 -0.24 8.39 -10.78
N LEU A 86 -0.97 7.59 -11.57
CA LEU A 86 -0.37 6.62 -12.49
C LEU A 86 0.46 7.31 -13.58
N THR A 87 0.04 8.50 -14.02
CA THR A 87 0.81 9.30 -14.97
C THR A 87 2.10 9.81 -14.33
N ASP A 88 2.05 10.30 -13.09
CA ASP A 88 3.24 10.69 -12.31
C ASP A 88 4.22 9.52 -12.19
N TYR A 89 3.75 8.33 -11.80
CA TYR A 89 4.57 7.12 -11.73
C TYR A 89 5.20 6.74 -13.08
N LYS A 90 4.49 6.91 -14.20
CA LYS A 90 5.01 6.58 -15.54
C LYS A 90 5.98 7.61 -16.08
N THR A 91 5.78 8.90 -15.79
CA THR A 91 6.66 9.99 -16.23
C THR A 91 7.93 10.07 -15.38
N ARG A 92 7.92 9.40 -14.23
CA ARG A 92 9.04 9.26 -13.32
C ARG A 92 10.11 8.29 -13.87
N ASP A 93 10.94 8.79 -14.79
CA ASP A 93 12.18 8.15 -15.30
C ASP A 93 13.40 8.25 -14.33
N TRP A 94 13.18 8.73 -13.11
CA TRP A 94 14.21 9.20 -12.15
C TRP A 94 15.10 8.12 -11.50
N GLU A 95 15.08 6.87 -11.95
CA GLU A 95 16.09 5.86 -11.57
C GLU A 95 17.15 5.61 -12.65
N ALA A 96 17.03 6.16 -13.87
CA ALA A 96 18.06 6.04 -14.90
C ALA A 96 19.16 7.12 -14.84
N ALA A 97 18.96 8.20 -14.09
CA ALA A 97 19.84 9.38 -14.10
C ALA A 97 20.50 9.72 -12.75
N GLY A 98 20.22 8.97 -11.67
CA GLY A 98 20.71 9.30 -10.32
C GLY A 98 21.59 8.24 -9.64
N TYR A 99 21.74 7.05 -10.23
CA TYR A 99 22.61 5.98 -9.71
C TYR A 99 23.69 5.52 -10.69
N THR A 100 23.75 6.13 -11.89
CA THR A 100 24.82 5.92 -12.85
C THR A 100 26.12 6.63 -12.45
N GLU A 101 26.08 7.46 -11.40
CA GLU A 101 27.27 8.01 -10.74
C GLU A 101 27.12 7.93 -9.20
N ARG A 102 26.94 6.73 -8.65
CA ARG A 102 27.53 6.50 -7.32
C ARG A 102 29.02 6.24 -7.60
N PRO A 103 29.97 7.08 -7.16
CA PRO A 103 31.34 6.62 -7.01
C PRO A 103 31.24 5.38 -6.11
N THR A 104 31.50 4.21 -6.66
CA THR A 104 31.55 2.94 -5.92
C THR A 104 32.74 2.88 -4.95
N THR A 105 33.40 4.02 -4.72
CA THR A 105 34.37 4.22 -3.66
C THR A 105 33.67 4.54 -2.34
N TYR A 106 32.81 3.64 -1.87
CA TYR A 106 32.90 3.33 -0.44
C TYR A 106 34.20 2.54 -0.30
N SER A 107 35.21 3.23 0.19
CA SER A 107 36.50 2.67 0.58
C SER A 107 36.29 1.38 1.35
N SER A 108 36.70 0.25 0.76
CA SER A 108 37.17 -0.87 1.57
C SER A 108 38.13 -0.28 2.62
N PRO A 109 38.02 -0.62 3.92
CA PRO A 109 38.95 -0.13 4.94
C PRO A 109 40.44 -0.38 4.62
N SER A 110 40.73 -1.27 3.66
CA SER A 110 42.06 -1.54 3.10
C SER A 110 42.61 -0.47 2.14
N GLN A 111 41.84 0.57 1.81
CA GLN A 111 42.25 1.65 0.88
C GLN A 111 42.34 3.02 1.56
N VAL A 112 42.06 3.10 2.86
CA VAL A 112 42.34 4.31 3.65
C VAL A 112 43.83 4.29 3.98
N PRO A 113 44.64 5.25 3.51
CA PRO A 113 46.07 5.26 3.82
C PRO A 113 46.24 5.30 5.35
N ALA A 114 47.19 4.53 5.88
CA ALA A 114 47.42 4.42 7.32
C ALA A 114 47.69 5.78 8.00
N SER A 115 48.12 6.77 7.22
CA SER A 115 48.29 8.17 7.64
C SER A 115 46.99 8.92 7.95
N MET A 116 45.83 8.38 7.57
CA MET A 116 44.52 8.97 7.83
C MET A 116 43.84 8.40 9.08
N TYR A 117 44.43 7.38 9.71
CA TYR A 117 44.07 7.03 11.08
C TYR A 117 44.53 8.16 12.01
N PRO A 118 43.68 8.63 12.94
CA PRO A 118 44.11 9.59 13.93
C PRO A 118 45.24 8.96 14.76
N GLN A 119 46.47 9.40 14.56
CA GLN A 119 47.57 9.09 15.47
C GLN A 119 47.30 9.80 16.79
N ASN A 120 46.74 9.08 17.74
CA ASN A 120 46.74 9.51 19.12
C ASN A 120 48.16 9.36 19.66
N GLU A 121 48.90 10.46 19.66
CA GLU A 121 50.14 10.57 20.41
C GLU A 121 49.85 10.27 21.89
N LYS A 122 50.39 9.13 22.37
CA LYS A 122 50.59 8.67 23.76
C LYS A 122 49.89 7.35 24.11
N GLY A 123 50.54 6.27 23.68
CA GLY A 123 50.53 4.97 24.35
C GLY A 123 51.95 4.61 24.81
N THR A 124 52.59 5.46 25.62
CA THR A 124 53.76 5.07 26.40
C THR A 124 53.34 4.06 27.46
N ALA A 125 53.79 2.81 27.35
CA ALA A 125 54.37 2.01 28.44
C ALA A 125 54.31 0.49 28.15
N GLY A 126 55.50 -0.10 27.96
CA GLY A 126 55.91 -1.27 28.73
C GLY A 126 55.52 -2.66 28.21
N HIS A 127 56.41 -3.26 27.43
CA HIS A 127 56.89 -4.65 27.59
C HIS A 127 57.93 -4.83 26.48
N GLY A 128 59.20 -5.17 26.70
CA GLY A 128 59.87 -5.85 27.79
C GLY A 128 61.04 -6.54 27.08
N ASP A 129 62.24 -6.39 27.64
CA ASP A 129 63.42 -7.13 27.23
C ASP A 129 63.15 -8.62 26.96
N GLU A 130 63.47 -9.07 25.75
CA GLU A 130 63.96 -10.42 25.41
C GLU A 130 64.93 -10.16 24.24
N GLY A 131 66.25 -10.32 24.34
CA GLY A 131 67.01 -11.31 25.09
C GLY A 131 67.64 -12.25 24.07
N ASP A 132 68.95 -12.09 23.86
CA ASP A 132 69.93 -13.00 23.21
C ASP A 132 70.30 -12.74 21.74
#